data_AF-A0A016V6Z3-F1
#
_entry.id   AF-A0A016V6Z3-F1
#
_cell.length_a   1.000
_cell.length_b   1.000
_cell.length_c   1.000
_cell.angle_alpha   90.00
_cell.angle_beta   90.00
_cell.angle_gamma   90.00
#
_symmetry.space_group_name_H-M   'P 1'
#
loop_
_entity.id
_entity.type
_entity.pdbx_description
1 polymer ?
#
loop_
_entity_poly.entity_id
_entity_poly.type
_entity_poly.pdbx_seq_one_letter_code
_entity_poly.pdbx_strand_id
1 'polypeptide(L)'
;MTLPVRNLASAVSLGLRSVRYSSSQPKVALLGASGGIGQSLGLLLKLDHLVKHLALYDIVGTPGVAADLSHIDTNAKVTAHTGPKELAAAVADADVIVIPAGVPRKPGMTRDDLFNTNAGIVRDLVDVIAVEAPKAMIAIITNPVNSTVPIASEVMKKHGVYDKRRIFGVTTLDVLRSQTFVAELKISLVISLCVLHS
;
A
#
# COMPACT_ATOMS: atom_id res chain seq x y z
N MET A 1 -63.06 -2.44 -28.91
CA MET A 1 -61.89 -1.83 -29.56
C MET A 1 -61.17 -1.00 -28.51
N THR A 2 -60.10 -1.53 -27.92
CA THR A 2 -58.96 -0.83 -27.28
C THR A 2 -58.02 -1.91 -26.72
N LEU A 3 -56.76 -1.86 -27.16
CA LEU A 3 -55.69 -2.83 -26.93
C LEU A 3 -55.08 -2.73 -25.52
N PRO A 4 -54.35 -3.75 -25.03
CA PRO A 4 -53.71 -3.69 -23.72
C PRO A 4 -52.43 -2.84 -23.78
N VAL A 5 -52.31 -1.85 -22.89
CA VAL A 5 -51.06 -1.12 -22.71
C VAL A 5 -50.13 -1.95 -21.83
N ARG A 6 -49.23 -2.69 -22.48
CA ARG A 6 -47.95 -3.07 -21.87
C ARG A 6 -47.21 -1.77 -21.53
N ASN A 7 -46.85 -1.56 -20.27
CA ASN A 7 -45.82 -0.59 -19.95
C ASN A 7 -44.72 -1.21 -19.09
N LEU A 8 -43.52 -1.15 -19.66
CA LEU A 8 -42.23 -1.53 -19.12
C LEU A 8 -41.98 -0.84 -17.78
N ALA A 9 -41.99 -1.62 -16.70
CA ALA A 9 -41.20 -1.31 -15.51
C ALA A 9 -40.14 -2.40 -15.32
N SER A 10 -39.38 -2.67 -16.38
CA SER A 10 -38.04 -3.25 -16.28
C SER A 10 -37.08 -2.14 -15.85
N ALA A 11 -37.26 -1.63 -14.64
CA ALA A 11 -36.27 -0.77 -14.00
C ALA A 11 -35.24 -1.70 -13.37
N VAL A 12 -34.20 -1.96 -14.17
CA VAL A 12 -32.85 -2.37 -13.81
C VAL A 12 -32.66 -2.44 -12.29
N SER A 13 -32.67 -3.67 -11.77
CA SER A 13 -32.00 -3.99 -10.52
C SER A 13 -30.54 -3.54 -10.68
N LEU A 14 -30.26 -2.28 -10.35
CA LEU A 14 -28.93 -1.81 -10.04
C LEU A 14 -28.49 -2.65 -8.86
N GLY A 15 -27.85 -3.77 -9.20
CA GLY A 15 -27.14 -4.60 -8.27
C GLY A 15 -26.12 -3.69 -7.59
N LEU A 16 -26.49 -3.21 -6.41
CA LEU A 16 -25.57 -2.82 -5.36
C LEU A 16 -24.65 -4.03 -5.15
N ARG A 17 -23.61 -4.16 -5.96
CA ARG A 17 -22.49 -5.05 -5.68
C ARG A 17 -21.72 -4.37 -4.56
N SER A 18 -22.25 -4.50 -3.36
CA SER A 18 -21.53 -4.30 -2.12
C SER A 18 -20.38 -5.31 -2.08
N VAL A 19 -19.24 -4.98 -2.68
CA VAL A 19 -17.99 -5.65 -2.35
C VAL A 19 -17.42 -4.96 -1.11
N ARG A 20 -18.13 -5.06 0.01
CA ARG A 20 -17.54 -4.81 1.32
C ARG A 20 -16.80 -6.08 1.70
N TYR A 21 -15.54 -6.17 1.29
CA TYR A 21 -14.56 -7.03 1.93
C TYR A 21 -13.83 -6.21 3.00
N SER A 22 -14.57 -5.45 3.81
CA SER A 22 -14.01 -4.91 5.04
C SER A 22 -14.18 -6.03 6.04
N SER A 23 -13.09 -6.71 6.39
CA SER A 23 -13.07 -7.49 7.61
C SER A 23 -13.58 -6.62 8.77
N SER A 24 -14.22 -7.22 9.76
CA SER A 24 -14.63 -6.51 10.98
C SER A 24 -13.41 -5.98 11.76
N GLN A 25 -12.22 -6.48 11.44
CA GLN A 25 -10.94 -6.08 12.01
C GLN A 25 -9.87 -5.95 10.91
N PRO A 26 -9.81 -4.79 10.21
CA PRO A 26 -8.85 -4.57 9.14
C PRO A 26 -7.40 -4.84 9.59
N LYS A 27 -6.78 -5.81 8.94
CA LYS A 27 -5.37 -6.17 9.13
C LYS A 27 -4.52 -5.55 8.02
N VAL A 28 -3.54 -4.76 8.43
CA VAL A 28 -2.52 -4.18 7.54
C VAL A 28 -1.18 -4.85 7.83
N ALA A 29 -0.57 -5.46 6.82
CA ALA A 29 0.80 -5.97 6.90
C ALA A 29 1.77 -4.98 6.24
N LEU A 30 2.80 -4.58 6.98
CA LEU A 30 3.84 -3.64 6.54
C LEU A 30 5.15 -4.40 6.35
N LEU A 31 5.56 -4.61 5.09
CA LEU A 31 6.76 -5.35 4.73
C LEU A 31 7.94 -4.41 4.48
N GLY A 32 8.96 -4.45 5.35
CA GLY A 32 10.03 -3.45 5.40
C GLY A 32 9.82 -2.42 6.52
N ALA A 33 9.23 -2.86 7.64
CA ALA A 33 8.82 -2.00 8.75
C ALA A 33 9.99 -1.34 9.50
N SER A 34 11.18 -1.92 9.46
CA SER A 34 12.37 -1.40 10.17
C SER A 34 13.17 -0.40 9.33
N GLY A 35 12.85 -0.24 8.05
CA GLY A 35 13.44 0.78 7.19
C GLY A 35 12.94 2.21 7.48
N GLY A 36 13.62 3.23 6.95
CA GLY A 36 13.28 4.64 7.23
C GLY A 36 11.85 5.05 6.82
N ILE A 37 11.35 4.52 5.70
CA ILE A 37 9.94 4.69 5.31
C ILE A 37 9.03 3.86 6.22
N GLY A 38 9.43 2.61 6.50
CA GLY A 38 8.66 1.66 7.30
C GLY A 38 8.33 2.15 8.70
N GLN A 39 9.31 2.71 9.42
CA GLN A 39 9.09 3.19 10.80
C GLN A 39 8.08 4.35 10.85
N SER A 40 8.28 5.36 9.99
CA SER A 40 7.39 6.52 9.90
C SER A 40 5.97 6.12 9.46
N LEU A 41 5.88 5.21 8.47
CA LEU A 41 4.61 4.71 7.98
C LEU A 41 3.90 3.83 9.02
N GLY A 42 4.65 3.00 9.75
CA GLY A 42 4.14 2.18 10.84
C GLY A 42 3.53 3.03 11.96
N LEU A 43 4.16 4.15 12.30
CA LEU A 43 3.60 5.13 13.24
C LEU A 43 2.28 5.70 12.73
N LEU A 44 2.23 6.17 11.48
CA LEU A 44 1.00 6.73 10.90
C LEU A 44 -0.13 5.69 10.84
N LEU A 45 0.19 4.44 10.48
CA LEU A 45 -0.78 3.34 10.45
C LEU A 45 -1.28 2.95 11.85
N LYS A 46 -0.43 3.01 12.88
CA LYS A 46 -0.82 2.75 14.28
C LYS A 46 -1.77 3.84 14.83
N LEU A 47 -1.67 5.06 14.32
CA LEU A 47 -2.55 6.17 14.68
C LEU A 47 -3.90 6.15 13.93
N ASP A 48 -4.01 5.38 12.84
CA ASP A 48 -5.24 5.26 12.06
C ASP A 48 -6.27 4.38 12.80
N HIS A 49 -7.47 4.93 13.01
CA HIS A 49 -8.57 4.25 13.70
C HIS A 49 -9.22 3.12 12.88
N LEU A 50 -9.01 3.12 11.56
CA LEU A 50 -9.48 2.07 10.65
C LEU A 50 -8.65 0.79 10.78
N VAL A 51 -7.38 0.90 11.17
CA VAL A 51 -6.49 -0.24 11.36
C VAL A 51 -6.78 -0.89 12.71
N LYS A 52 -7.08 -2.20 12.72
CA LYS A 52 -7.29 -2.97 13.96
C LYS A 52 -6.15 -3.91 14.26
N HIS A 53 -5.42 -4.35 13.24
CA HIS A 53 -4.20 -5.14 13.40
C HIS A 53 -3.14 -4.61 12.44
N LEU A 54 -2.00 -4.17 12.99
CA LEU A 54 -0.80 -3.83 12.26
C LEU A 54 0.26 -4.95 12.43
N ALA A 55 0.50 -5.71 11.36
CA ALA A 55 1.56 -6.70 11.31
C ALA A 55 2.81 -6.07 10.70
N LEU A 56 3.90 -6.02 11.46
CA LEU A 56 5.17 -5.49 11.02
C LEU A 56 6.07 -6.65 10.61
N TYR A 57 6.70 -6.54 9.44
CA TYR A 57 7.67 -7.51 8.96
C TYR A 57 8.95 -6.83 8.51
N ASP A 58 10.09 -7.39 8.88
CA ASP A 58 11.38 -7.05 8.28
C ASP A 58 12.35 -8.24 8.41
N ILE A 59 13.50 -8.17 7.75
CA ILE A 59 14.57 -9.16 7.90
C ILE A 59 15.22 -9.03 9.28
N VAL A 60 15.33 -7.80 9.80
CA VAL A 60 15.98 -7.48 11.08
C VAL A 60 15.26 -6.34 11.80
N GLY A 61 15.32 -6.33 13.14
CA GLY A 61 14.95 -5.16 13.95
C GLY A 61 13.44 -4.93 14.14
N THR A 62 12.58 -5.84 13.69
CA THR A 62 11.12 -5.71 13.83
C THR A 62 10.61 -5.71 15.27
N PRO A 63 11.16 -6.50 16.23
CA PRO A 63 10.64 -6.56 17.60
C PRO A 63 10.78 -5.23 18.35
N GLY A 64 11.87 -4.49 18.11
CA GLY A 64 12.07 -3.16 18.69
C GLY A 64 11.04 -2.16 18.18
N VAL A 65 10.87 -2.08 16.86
CA VAL A 65 9.88 -1.19 16.22
C VAL A 65 8.46 -1.52 16.68
N ALA A 66 8.13 -2.81 16.81
CA ALA A 66 6.82 -3.23 17.30
C ALA A 66 6.60 -2.87 18.78
N ALA A 67 7.61 -3.03 19.62
CA ALA A 67 7.54 -2.65 21.03
C ALA A 67 7.28 -1.13 21.16
N ASP A 68 8.03 -0.32 20.40
CA ASP A 68 7.86 1.13 20.39
C ASP A 68 6.44 1.54 19.99
N LEU A 69 5.91 0.94 18.91
CA LEU A 69 4.55 1.22 18.43
C LEU A 69 3.45 0.67 19.36
N SER A 70 3.73 -0.40 20.10
CA SER A 70 2.76 -1.04 21.01
C SER A 70 2.40 -0.18 22.22
N HIS A 71 3.29 0.74 22.62
CA HIS A 71 3.05 1.66 23.74
C HIS A 71 2.11 2.82 23.40
N ILE A 72 1.79 3.01 22.12
CA ILE A 72 0.86 4.06 21.70
C ILE A 72 -0.57 3.61 22.01
N ASP A 73 -1.28 4.44 22.79
CA ASP A 73 -2.66 4.20 23.24
C ASP A 73 -3.67 4.35 22.09
N THR A 74 -3.68 3.35 21.21
CA THR A 74 -4.69 3.19 20.15
C THR A 74 -5.14 1.74 20.06
N ASN A 75 -6.34 1.53 19.52
CA ASN A 75 -6.99 0.22 19.45
C ASN A 75 -6.29 -0.81 18.52
N ALA A 76 -5.34 -0.39 17.67
CA ALA A 76 -4.68 -1.30 16.75
C ALA A 76 -3.70 -2.23 17.48
N LYS A 77 -3.89 -3.56 17.37
CA LYS A 77 -2.92 -4.54 17.87
C LYS A 77 -1.68 -4.54 16.96
N VAL A 78 -0.49 -4.52 17.54
CA VAL A 78 0.78 -4.60 16.81
C VAL A 78 1.40 -5.99 16.98
N THR A 79 1.86 -6.61 15.90
CA THR A 79 2.63 -7.87 15.94
C THR A 79 3.92 -7.74 15.16
N ALA A 80 5.02 -8.27 15.67
CA ALA A 80 6.32 -8.30 15.00
C ALA A 80 6.54 -9.67 14.33
N HIS A 81 7.13 -9.65 13.14
CA HIS A 81 7.56 -10.83 12.39
C HIS A 81 8.96 -10.56 11.82
N THR A 82 9.93 -11.41 12.11
CA THR A 82 11.33 -11.22 11.74
C THR A 82 11.89 -12.39 10.95
N GLY A 83 12.49 -12.04 9.82
CA GLY A 83 13.19 -12.99 8.96
C GLY A 83 12.27 -13.84 8.08
N PRO A 84 12.82 -14.57 7.10
CA PRO A 84 12.04 -15.16 6.02
C PRO A 84 10.98 -16.18 6.44
N LYS A 85 11.18 -16.86 7.58
CA LYS A 85 10.27 -17.89 8.09
C LYS A 85 8.96 -17.32 8.63
N GLU A 86 8.97 -16.07 9.09
CA GLU A 86 7.81 -15.43 9.71
C GLU A 86 7.01 -14.58 8.72
N LEU A 87 7.49 -14.44 7.47
CA LEU A 87 6.80 -13.68 6.42
C LEU A 87 5.38 -14.19 6.18
N ALA A 88 5.19 -15.51 6.08
CA ALA A 88 3.88 -16.12 5.88
C ALA A 88 2.90 -15.73 7.00
N ALA A 89 3.34 -15.83 8.26
CA ALA A 89 2.54 -15.43 9.42
C ALA A 89 2.24 -13.92 9.44
N ALA A 90 3.16 -13.09 8.94
CA ALA A 90 2.95 -11.65 8.85
C ALA A 90 1.79 -11.30 7.90
N VAL A 91 1.78 -11.93 6.72
CA VAL A 91 0.82 -11.61 5.64
C VAL A 91 -0.49 -12.39 5.73
N ALA A 92 -0.53 -13.52 6.45
CA ALA A 92 -1.73 -14.35 6.59
C ALA A 92 -2.97 -13.51 6.96
N ASP A 93 -4.07 -13.68 6.24
CA ASP A 93 -5.33 -12.95 6.45
C ASP A 93 -5.21 -11.41 6.40
N ALA A 94 -4.16 -10.85 5.79
CA ALA A 94 -4.06 -9.40 5.63
C ALA A 94 -5.07 -8.87 4.60
N ASP A 95 -5.76 -7.78 4.94
CA ASP A 95 -6.65 -7.07 4.01
C ASP A 95 -5.85 -6.14 3.09
N VAL A 96 -4.82 -5.50 3.65
CA VAL A 96 -3.91 -4.59 2.94
C VAL A 96 -2.46 -4.96 3.27
N ILE A 97 -1.63 -5.05 2.24
CA ILE A 97 -0.20 -5.32 2.36
C ILE A 97 0.54 -4.15 1.72
N VAL A 98 1.38 -3.50 2.50
CA VAL A 98 2.18 -2.35 2.05
C VAL A 98 3.64 -2.77 1.99
N ILE A 99 4.28 -2.53 0.85
CA ILE A 99 5.65 -2.97 0.55
C ILE A 99 6.55 -1.75 0.34
N PRO A 100 7.09 -1.13 1.41
CA PRO A 100 8.24 -0.24 1.35
C PRO A 100 9.58 -0.98 1.28
N ALA A 101 9.61 -2.29 1.50
CA ALA A 101 10.84 -3.10 1.50
C ALA A 101 11.66 -2.89 0.22
N GLY A 102 12.89 -2.46 0.39
CA GLY A 102 13.81 -2.21 -0.71
C GLY A 102 15.08 -1.54 -0.20
N VAL A 103 16.11 -1.58 -1.02
CA VAL A 103 17.38 -0.93 -0.72
C VAL A 103 17.33 0.50 -1.28
N PRO A 104 17.64 1.54 -0.50
CA PRO A 104 17.79 2.88 -1.03
C PRO A 104 19.03 2.93 -1.92
N ARG A 105 19.03 3.80 -2.92
CA ARG A 105 20.20 3.98 -3.80
C ARG A 105 21.43 4.37 -2.97
N LYS A 106 22.46 3.53 -2.99
CA LYS A 106 23.75 3.83 -2.35
C LYS A 106 24.70 4.53 -3.34
N PRO A 107 25.63 5.38 -2.86
CA PRO A 107 26.71 5.91 -3.70
C PRO A 107 27.46 4.75 -4.39
N GLY A 108 27.69 4.87 -5.70
CA GLY A 108 28.36 3.83 -6.50
C GLY A 108 27.46 2.72 -7.05
N MET A 109 26.18 2.63 -6.64
CA MET A 109 25.24 1.65 -7.20
C MET A 109 24.67 2.13 -8.53
N THR A 110 24.70 1.27 -9.56
CA THR A 110 24.07 1.58 -10.85
C THR A 110 22.54 1.53 -10.73
N ARG A 111 21.84 2.09 -11.73
CA ARG A 111 20.37 1.99 -11.78
C ARG A 111 19.91 0.54 -11.95
N ASP A 112 20.66 -0.24 -12.71
CA ASP A 112 20.32 -1.63 -13.01
C ASP A 112 20.55 -2.54 -11.80
N ASP A 113 21.61 -2.31 -11.02
CA ASP A 113 21.84 -3.06 -9.77
C ASP A 113 20.72 -2.83 -8.75
N LEU A 114 20.29 -1.58 -8.62
CA LEU A 114 19.18 -1.20 -7.76
C LEU A 114 17.89 -1.87 -8.20
N PHE A 115 17.61 -1.83 -9.51
CA PHE A 115 16.47 -2.52 -10.11
C PHE A 115 16.50 -4.01 -9.81
N ASN A 116 17.62 -4.69 -10.10
CA ASN A 116 17.73 -6.15 -9.93
C ASN A 116 17.55 -6.57 -8.47
N THR A 117 18.12 -5.79 -7.55
CA THR A 117 17.99 -6.03 -6.11
C THR A 117 16.54 -5.90 -5.66
N ASN A 118 15.90 -4.78 -5.98
CA ASN A 118 14.53 -4.51 -5.54
C ASN A 118 13.49 -5.38 -6.27
N ALA A 119 13.74 -5.73 -7.53
CA ALA A 119 12.95 -6.69 -8.29
C ALA A 119 12.94 -8.07 -7.62
N GLY A 120 14.11 -8.54 -7.16
CA GLY A 120 14.23 -9.79 -6.41
C GLY A 120 13.43 -9.76 -5.10
N ILE A 121 13.60 -8.70 -4.31
CA ILE A 121 12.86 -8.52 -3.05
C ILE A 121 11.35 -8.54 -3.29
N VAL A 122 10.84 -7.75 -4.24
CA VAL A 122 9.40 -7.68 -4.52
C VAL A 122 8.87 -9.02 -5.01
N ARG A 123 9.60 -9.70 -5.90
CA ARG A 123 9.20 -11.04 -6.38
C ARG A 123 9.05 -12.01 -5.22
N ASP A 124 10.05 -12.09 -4.34
CA ASP A 124 10.09 -13.07 -3.25
C ASP A 124 9.01 -12.79 -2.20
N LEU A 125 8.74 -11.52 -1.90
CA LEU A 125 7.63 -11.14 -1.02
C LEU A 125 6.28 -11.50 -1.63
N VAL A 126 6.07 -11.18 -2.92
CA VAL A 126 4.79 -11.42 -3.61
C VAL A 126 4.54 -12.91 -3.82
N ASP A 127 5.58 -13.73 -3.94
CA ASP A 127 5.46 -15.19 -4.04
C ASP A 127 4.76 -15.78 -2.80
N VAL A 128 5.13 -15.31 -1.60
CA VAL A 128 4.48 -15.71 -0.34
C VAL A 128 3.08 -15.11 -0.22
N ILE A 129 2.90 -13.84 -0.58
CA ILE A 129 1.59 -13.17 -0.56
C ILE A 129 0.57 -13.89 -1.44
N ALA A 130 1.00 -14.38 -2.62
CA ALA A 130 0.12 -15.08 -3.54
C ALA A 130 -0.47 -16.36 -2.94
N VAL A 131 0.26 -17.02 -2.03
CA VAL A 131 -0.18 -18.24 -1.34
C VAL A 131 -0.99 -17.92 -0.09
N GLU A 132 -0.48 -17.03 0.77
CA GLU A 132 -1.02 -16.80 2.12
C GLU A 132 -2.15 -15.75 2.14
N ALA A 133 -2.14 -14.78 1.23
CA ALA A 133 -3.08 -13.66 1.21
C ALA A 133 -3.45 -13.22 -0.21
N PRO A 134 -3.98 -14.12 -1.08
CA PRO A 134 -4.24 -13.83 -2.48
C PRO A 134 -5.30 -12.74 -2.71
N LYS A 135 -6.13 -12.47 -1.71
CA LYS A 135 -7.19 -11.46 -1.76
C LYS A 135 -6.77 -10.11 -1.17
N ALA A 136 -5.56 -9.98 -0.63
CA ALA A 136 -5.10 -8.73 -0.08
C ALA A 136 -4.96 -7.63 -1.14
N MET A 137 -5.13 -6.38 -0.73
CA MET A 137 -4.76 -5.21 -1.52
C MET A 137 -3.25 -4.97 -1.36
N ILE A 138 -2.49 -5.02 -2.45
CA ILE A 138 -1.02 -4.92 -2.46
C ILE A 138 -0.62 -3.53 -2.92
N ALA A 139 -0.08 -2.75 -1.99
CA ALA A 139 0.43 -1.39 -2.18
C ALA A 139 1.97 -1.41 -2.30
N ILE A 140 2.49 -1.24 -3.51
CA ILE A 140 3.93 -1.30 -3.77
C ILE A 140 4.53 0.10 -3.73
N ILE A 141 5.42 0.34 -2.77
CA ILE A 141 6.19 1.60 -2.64
C ILE A 141 7.62 1.41 -3.18
N THR A 142 8.12 0.17 -3.19
CA THR A 142 9.47 -0.17 -3.64
C THR A 142 9.77 0.37 -5.03
N ASN A 143 10.81 1.20 -5.11
CA ASN A 143 11.29 1.75 -6.37
C ASN A 143 12.15 0.74 -7.15
N PRO A 144 12.08 0.74 -8.50
CA PRO A 144 11.24 1.59 -9.33
C PRO A 144 9.80 1.03 -9.49
N VAL A 145 8.79 1.82 -9.10
CA VAL A 145 7.36 1.41 -9.11
C VAL A 145 6.89 0.96 -10.50
N ASN A 146 7.40 1.61 -11.56
CA ASN A 146 7.05 1.29 -12.96
C ASN A 146 7.44 -0.13 -13.38
N SER A 147 8.29 -0.81 -12.61
CA SER A 147 8.73 -2.16 -12.91
C SER A 147 8.37 -3.16 -11.82
N THR A 148 8.37 -2.75 -10.55
CA THR A 148 8.00 -3.62 -9.44
C THR A 148 6.52 -4.01 -9.48
N VAL A 149 5.63 -3.13 -9.97
CA VAL A 149 4.20 -3.46 -10.15
C VAL A 149 3.96 -4.52 -11.23
N PRO A 150 4.53 -4.40 -12.45
CA PRO A 150 4.51 -5.50 -13.42
C PRO A 150 5.07 -6.81 -12.88
N ILE A 151 6.21 -6.77 -12.18
CA ILE A 151 6.82 -7.98 -11.59
C ILE A 151 5.85 -8.66 -10.62
N ALA A 152 5.26 -7.90 -9.69
CA ALA A 152 4.27 -8.44 -8.75
C ALA A 152 3.05 -9.02 -9.48
N SER A 153 2.61 -8.36 -10.55
CA SER A 153 1.49 -8.83 -11.37
C SER A 153 1.80 -10.16 -12.05
N GLU A 154 3.00 -10.34 -12.61
CA GLU A 154 3.42 -11.59 -13.24
C GLU A 154 3.58 -12.73 -12.22
N VAL A 155 4.09 -12.45 -11.02
CA VAL A 155 4.16 -13.45 -9.94
C VAL A 155 2.76 -13.91 -9.54
N MET A 156 1.83 -12.97 -9.33
CA MET A 156 0.43 -13.30 -9.00
C MET A 156 -0.26 -14.08 -10.13
N LYS A 157 0.07 -13.81 -11.40
CA LYS A 157 -0.44 -14.60 -12.56
C LYS A 157 0.10 -16.01 -12.56
N LYS A 158 1.38 -16.20 -12.24
CA LYS A 158 2.02 -17.51 -12.15
C LYS A 158 1.34 -18.41 -11.10
N HIS A 159 0.86 -17.82 -10.01
CA HIS A 159 0.08 -18.50 -8.97
C HIS A 159 -1.42 -18.62 -9.29
N GLY A 160 -1.90 -18.05 -10.41
CA GLY A 160 -3.31 -18.13 -10.82
C GLY A 160 -4.27 -17.28 -9.98
N VAL A 161 -3.77 -16.35 -9.16
CA VAL A 161 -4.55 -15.54 -8.21
C VAL A 161 -4.58 -14.04 -8.56
N TYR A 162 -4.10 -13.68 -9.75
CA TYR A 162 -4.00 -12.29 -10.17
C TYR A 162 -5.35 -11.57 -10.28
N ASP A 163 -5.49 -10.48 -9.52
CA ASP A 163 -6.57 -9.51 -9.64
C ASP A 163 -6.00 -8.10 -9.87
N LYS A 164 -6.23 -7.57 -11.08
CA LYS A 164 -5.78 -6.24 -11.49
C LYS A 164 -6.31 -5.08 -10.63
N ARG A 165 -7.38 -5.30 -9.84
CA ARG A 165 -7.96 -4.27 -8.96
C ARG A 165 -7.29 -4.20 -7.60
N ARG A 166 -6.40 -5.15 -7.29
CA ARG A 166 -5.80 -5.30 -5.96
C ARG A 166 -4.34 -4.92 -5.90
N ILE A 167 -3.64 -4.86 -7.03
CA ILE A 167 -2.23 -4.47 -7.10
C ILE A 167 -2.15 -3.02 -7.56
N PHE A 168 -1.48 -2.17 -6.78
CA PHE A 168 -1.26 -0.78 -7.15
C PHE A 168 0.12 -0.30 -6.72
N GLY A 169 0.73 0.51 -7.58
CA GLY A 169 1.92 1.27 -7.27
C GLY A 169 1.55 2.56 -6.56
N VAL A 170 2.21 2.85 -5.44
CA VAL A 170 1.95 4.07 -4.68
C VAL A 170 2.70 5.23 -5.32
N THR A 171 1.99 6.06 -6.08
CA THR A 171 2.52 7.28 -6.73
C THR A 171 2.03 8.57 -6.07
N THR A 172 1.34 8.46 -4.92
CA THR A 172 0.76 9.60 -4.19
C THR A 172 1.79 10.66 -3.82
N LEU A 173 3.06 10.27 -3.61
CA LEU A 173 4.14 11.22 -3.33
C LEU A 173 4.34 12.25 -4.47
N ASP A 174 4.20 11.83 -5.72
CA ASP A 174 4.35 12.74 -6.87
C ASP A 174 3.21 13.76 -6.92
N VAL A 175 1.98 13.33 -6.59
CA VAL A 175 0.81 14.22 -6.47
C VAL A 175 1.03 15.24 -5.35
N LEU A 176 1.48 14.80 -4.17
CA LEU A 176 1.75 15.68 -3.04
C LEU A 176 2.84 16.71 -3.36
N ARG A 177 3.92 16.29 -4.05
CA ARG A 177 4.98 17.19 -4.52
C ARG A 177 4.45 18.23 -5.51
N SER A 178 3.70 17.80 -6.52
CA SER A 178 3.10 18.71 -7.49
C SER A 178 2.15 19.71 -6.82
N GLN A 179 1.32 19.28 -5.87
CA GLN A 179 0.45 20.17 -5.10
C GLN A 179 1.25 21.20 -4.29
N THR A 180 2.34 20.77 -3.64
CA THR A 180 3.23 21.64 -2.88
C THR A 180 3.87 22.70 -3.77
N PHE A 181 4.46 22.28 -4.90
CA PHE A 181 5.11 23.21 -5.84
C PHE A 181 4.12 24.21 -6.46
N VAL A 182 2.89 23.77 -6.78
CA VAL A 182 1.84 24.68 -7.29
C VAL A 182 1.40 25.68 -6.21
N ALA A 183 1.31 25.26 -4.94
CA ALA A 183 0.94 26.14 -3.84
C ALA A 183 2.02 27.21 -3.59
N GLU A 184 3.30 26.83 -3.61
CA GLU A 184 4.44 27.74 -3.47
C GLU A 184 4.43 28.84 -4.55
N LEU A 185 4.16 28.47 -5.81
CA LEU A 185 4.06 29.43 -6.90
C LEU A 185 2.90 30.42 -6.71
N LYS A 186 1.73 29.95 -6.24
CA LYS A 186 0.57 30.82 -5.98
C LYS A 186 0.83 31.82 -4.84
N ILE A 187 1.49 31.39 -3.77
CA ILE A 187 1.82 32.27 -2.65
C ILE A 187 2.84 33.34 -3.09
N SER A 188 3.84 32.95 -3.88
CA SER A 188 4.81 33.89 -4.46
C SER A 188 4.15 34.95 -5.36
N LEU A 189 3.17 34.55 -6.17
CA LEU A 189 2.36 35.46 -7.00
C LEU A 189 1.54 36.46 -6.16
N VAL A 190 0.94 36.03 -5.06
CA VAL A 190 0.16 36.90 -4.15
C VAL A 190 1.07 37.93 -3.47
N ILE A 191 2.25 37.51 -2.99
CA ILE A 191 3.22 38.43 -2.37
C ILE A 191 3.72 39.45 -3.40
N SER A 192 4.05 39.03 -4.62
CA SER A 192 4.49 39.94 -5.68
C SER A 192 3.39 40.96 -6.08
N LEU A 193 2.13 40.53 -6.14
CA LEU A 193 1.01 41.44 -6.41
C LEU A 193 0.75 42.45 -5.27
N CYS A 194 0.90 42.02 -4.01
CA CYS A 194 0.77 42.92 -2.85
C CYS A 194 1.90 43.96 -2.78
N VAL A 195 3.13 43.58 -3.15
CA VAL A 195 4.28 44.51 -3.18
C VAL A 195 4.20 45.50 -4.34
N LEU A 196 3.57 45.13 -5.47
CA LEU A 196 3.38 46.02 -6.62
C LEU A 196 2.22 47.03 -6.46
N HIS A 197 1.39 46.91 -5.42
CA HIS A 197 0.28 47.83 -5.12
C HIS A 197 0.50 48.66 -3.84
N SER A 198 1.74 48.73 -3.33
CA SER A 198 2.17 49.65 -2.25
C SER A 198 3.21 50.62 -2.78
#